data_AF-A0AAD1TRC7-F1
#
_entry.id   AF-A0AAD1TRC7-F1
#
_cell.length_a   1.000
_cell.length_b   1.000
_cell.length_c   1.000
_cell.angle_alpha   90.00
_cell.angle_beta   90.00
_cell.angle_gamma   90.00
#
_symmetry.space_group_name_H-M   'P 1'
#
loop_
_entity.id
_entity.type
_entity.pdbx_description
1 polymer ?
#
loop_
_entity_poly.entity_id
_entity_poly.type
_entity_poly.pdbx_seq_one_letter_code
_entity_poly.pdbx_strand_id
1 'polypeptide(L)'
;MGGEVRREVERKRHIGNDIVTIVFQEGEESSPSFKPSMIRSHFTHIFALVRYNKQNDSYRLKIFSEESVPLFGPPLPSPPVFTDHQEFRDFLLVKLINGEKATLETPTFAQKRQRTLDMLIRSLYQDLMPDLHKNMLNRRSFSDVLPESPKSARKKEEARQAEFVRIGQALKLKTIVRGDAPTSLATTGLCRKE
;
A
#
# COMPACT_ATOMS: atom_id res chain seq x y z
N MET A 1 22.77 -18.25 25.34
CA MET A 1 22.80 -16.80 25.02
C MET A 1 22.79 -16.54 23.51
N GLY A 2 21.83 -17.06 22.74
CA GLY A 2 21.79 -16.87 21.27
C GLY A 2 20.40 -16.63 20.67
N GLY A 3 19.37 -16.51 21.51
CA GLY A 3 17.97 -16.42 21.08
C GLY A 3 17.40 -15.00 20.99
N GLU A 4 18.00 -14.02 21.67
CA GLU A 4 17.48 -12.63 21.71
C GLU A 4 17.98 -11.82 20.51
N VAL A 5 19.25 -11.95 20.15
CA VAL A 5 19.86 -11.24 19.00
C VAL A 5 19.18 -11.62 17.67
N ARG A 6 18.71 -12.86 17.51
CA ARG A 6 18.05 -13.32 16.27
C ARG A 6 16.65 -12.71 16.09
N ARG A 7 15.89 -12.50 17.18
CA ARG A 7 14.54 -11.91 17.13
C ARG A 7 14.56 -10.42 16.78
N GLU A 8 15.62 -9.72 17.16
CA GLU A 8 15.74 -8.29 16.86
C GLU A 8 16.05 -8.04 15.37
N VAL A 9 16.79 -8.94 14.71
CA VAL A 9 17.14 -8.85 13.28
C VAL A 9 15.92 -9.06 12.37
N GLU A 10 15.01 -9.97 12.72
CA GLU A 10 13.79 -10.23 11.93
C GLU A 10 12.76 -9.08 12.04
N ARG A 11 12.69 -8.40 13.18
CA ARG A 11 11.92 -7.16 13.35
C ARG A 11 12.57 -5.96 12.63
N LYS A 12 13.91 -5.88 12.65
CA LYS A 12 14.68 -4.86 11.90
C LYS A 12 14.50 -4.94 10.39
N ARG A 13 14.23 -6.12 9.80
CA ARG A 13 13.92 -6.26 8.37
C ARG A 13 12.56 -5.71 7.94
N HIS A 14 11.62 -5.52 8.86
CA HIS A 14 10.27 -5.03 8.54
C HIS A 14 10.11 -3.54 8.86
N ILE A 15 10.63 -3.07 10.00
CA ILE A 15 10.54 -1.66 10.43
C ILE A 15 11.36 -0.72 9.50
N GLY A 16 12.33 -1.27 8.76
CA GLY A 16 13.23 -0.50 7.90
C GLY A 16 12.70 -0.19 6.49
N ASN A 17 11.53 -0.69 6.09
CA ASN A 17 11.01 -0.52 4.72
C ASN A 17 9.66 0.22 4.66
N ASP A 18 9.10 0.58 5.80
CA ASP A 18 7.81 1.27 5.86
C ASP A 18 7.97 2.78 5.64
N ILE A 19 7.02 3.38 4.93
CA ILE A 19 6.95 4.82 4.65
C ILE A 19 6.50 5.60 5.90
N VAL A 20 5.47 5.07 6.57
CA VAL A 20 4.85 5.66 7.76
C VAL A 20 4.89 4.64 8.90
N THR A 21 5.46 5.03 10.03
CA THR A 21 5.64 4.15 11.19
C THR A 21 4.93 4.72 12.41
N ILE A 22 4.06 3.92 13.04
CA ILE A 22 3.44 4.25 14.32
C ILE A 22 4.34 3.74 15.45
N VAL A 23 4.70 4.64 16.37
CA VAL A 23 5.48 4.32 17.57
C VAL A 23 4.57 4.54 18.77
N PHE A 24 4.22 3.45 19.44
CA PHE A 24 3.50 3.53 20.71
C PHE A 24 4.51 3.66 21.84
N GLN A 25 4.49 4.80 22.54
CA GLN A 25 5.38 5.05 23.67
C GLN A 25 4.65 4.79 24.99
N GLU A 26 5.11 3.76 25.70
CA GLU A 26 4.74 3.51 27.09
C GLU A 26 5.64 4.34 28.02
N GLY A 27 5.06 4.85 29.12
CA GLY A 27 5.78 5.60 30.16
C GLY A 27 5.33 7.05 30.32
N GLU A 28 5.84 7.71 31.37
CA GLU A 28 5.51 9.11 31.70
C GLU A 28 6.20 10.12 30.78
N GLU A 29 5.78 11.39 30.82
CA GLU A 29 6.37 12.49 30.03
C GLU A 29 7.89 12.65 30.25
N SER A 30 8.40 12.24 31.41
CA SER A 30 9.82 12.22 31.79
C SER A 30 10.67 11.14 31.11
N SER A 31 10.04 10.18 30.42
CA SER A 31 10.73 9.14 29.65
C SER A 31 11.55 9.75 28.51
N PRO A 32 12.69 9.16 28.11
CA PRO A 32 13.47 9.65 26.97
C PRO A 32 12.56 9.83 25.75
N SER A 33 12.60 11.03 25.17
CA SER A 33 11.79 11.36 24.01
C SER A 33 12.24 10.53 22.82
N PHE A 34 11.31 9.83 22.19
CA PHE A 34 11.58 9.18 20.90
C PHE A 34 12.11 10.23 19.93
N LYS A 35 13.26 9.96 19.33
CA LYS A 35 13.82 10.78 18.25
C LYS A 35 13.79 9.94 16.98
N PRO A 36 13.28 10.47 15.86
CA PRO A 36 13.33 9.80 14.56
C PRO A 36 14.73 9.27 14.20
N SER A 37 15.79 9.98 14.60
CA SER A 37 17.19 9.58 14.40
C SER A 37 17.60 8.25 15.06
N MET A 38 16.79 7.73 16.00
CA MET A 38 17.00 6.41 16.61
C MET A 38 16.73 5.26 15.63
N ILE A 39 15.91 5.48 14.59
CA ILE A 39 15.56 4.49 13.58
C ILE A 39 16.26 4.88 12.27
N ARG A 40 17.32 4.16 11.92
CA ARG A 40 17.99 4.30 10.61
C ARG A 40 17.26 3.48 9.56
N SER A 41 16.35 4.12 8.83
CA SER A 41 15.72 3.59 7.62
C SER A 41 15.83 4.59 6.48
N HIS A 42 16.10 4.10 5.26
CA HIS A 42 16.04 4.90 4.04
C HIS A 42 14.61 5.09 3.49
N PHE A 43 13.64 4.35 4.02
CA PHE A 43 12.26 4.35 3.54
C PHE A 43 11.28 5.02 4.49
N THR A 44 11.62 5.14 5.78
CA THR A 44 10.73 5.78 6.75
C THR A 44 10.81 7.29 6.70
N HIS A 45 9.75 7.91 6.17
CA HIS A 45 9.66 9.36 5.99
C HIS A 45 8.81 10.01 7.08
N ILE A 46 7.90 9.26 7.73
CA ILE A 46 6.97 9.77 8.73
C ILE A 46 6.93 8.85 9.96
N PHE A 47 7.01 9.45 11.15
CA PHE A 47 6.76 8.78 12.43
C PHE A 47 5.55 9.41 13.13
N ALA A 48 4.63 8.55 13.57
CA ALA A 48 3.51 8.92 14.43
C ALA A 48 3.75 8.39 15.83
N LEU A 49 4.15 9.27 16.74
CA LEU A 49 4.36 8.95 18.14
C LEU A 49 3.04 9.07 18.90
N VAL A 50 2.53 7.94 19.36
CA VAL A 50 1.29 7.85 20.14
C VAL A 50 1.64 7.54 21.58
N ARG A 51 1.13 8.34 22.51
CA ARG A 51 1.22 8.10 23.95
C ARG A 51 -0.17 7.99 24.53
N TYR A 52 -0.42 6.94 25.30
CA TYR A 52 -1.64 6.79 26.07
C TYR A 52 -1.46 7.29 27.49
N ASN A 53 -2.35 8.17 27.95
CA ASN A 53 -2.40 8.64 29.31
C ASN A 53 -3.55 7.94 30.06
N LYS A 54 -3.18 7.10 31.02
CA LYS A 54 -4.11 6.31 31.84
C LYS A 54 -4.93 7.15 32.82
N GLN A 55 -4.44 8.34 33.21
CA GLN A 55 -5.07 9.16 34.26
C GLN A 55 -6.34 9.85 33.74
N ASN A 56 -6.33 10.23 32.47
CA ASN A 56 -7.41 10.97 31.82
C ASN A 56 -7.98 10.23 30.60
N ASP A 57 -7.66 8.95 30.45
CA ASP A 57 -8.11 8.06 29.38
C ASP A 57 -7.98 8.70 27.97
N SER A 58 -6.80 9.23 27.67
CA SER A 58 -6.59 10.01 26.44
C SER A 58 -5.34 9.60 25.67
N TYR A 59 -5.36 9.84 24.35
CA TYR A 59 -4.22 9.66 23.48
C TYR A 59 -3.60 11.01 23.12
N ARG A 60 -2.27 11.11 23.17
CA ARG A 60 -1.50 12.24 22.67
C ARG A 60 -0.73 11.80 21.43
N LEU A 61 -0.82 12.60 20.36
CA LEU A 61 -0.17 12.33 19.09
C LEU A 61 0.90 13.38 18.79
N LYS A 62 2.10 12.93 18.37
CA LYS A 62 3.12 13.79 17.76
C LYS A 62 3.50 13.21 16.41
N ILE A 63 3.57 14.06 15.39
CA ILE A 63 3.98 13.68 14.04
C ILE A 63 5.38 14.23 13.79
N PHE A 64 6.28 13.37 13.32
CA PHE A 64 7.56 13.75 12.76
C PHE A 64 7.57 13.34 11.30
N SER A 65 7.98 14.24 10.42
CA SER A 65 8.15 13.96 9.00
C SER A 65 9.50 14.49 8.55
N GLU A 66 10.06 13.89 7.51
CA GLU A 66 11.19 14.50 6.80
C GLU A 66 10.79 15.87 6.23
N GLU A 67 11.76 16.77 6.13
CA GLU A 67 11.56 18.11 5.59
C GLU A 67 11.07 18.12 4.14
N SER A 68 11.46 17.10 3.37
CA SER A 68 11.06 16.96 1.96
C SER A 68 9.59 16.59 1.76
N VAL A 69 8.92 16.14 2.83
CA VAL A 69 7.51 15.73 2.78
C VAL A 69 6.61 16.97 2.87
N PRO A 70 5.74 17.22 1.89
CA PRO A 70 4.78 18.32 1.95
C PRO A 70 3.86 18.22 3.17
N LEU A 71 3.31 19.34 3.62
CA LEU A 71 2.30 19.33 4.69
C LEU A 71 1.07 18.49 4.29
N PHE A 72 0.58 17.67 5.22
CA PHE A 72 -0.56 16.78 4.99
C PHE A 72 -1.58 16.89 6.12
N GLY A 73 -2.86 16.82 5.74
CA GLY A 73 -3.99 16.95 6.66
C GLY A 73 -4.44 15.62 7.29
N PRO A 74 -5.36 15.67 8.25
CA PRO A 74 -5.89 16.87 8.92
C PRO A 74 -4.85 17.56 9.82
N PRO A 75 -4.96 18.87 10.12
CA PRO A 75 -4.06 19.53 11.08
C PRO A 75 -4.21 18.90 12.47
N LEU A 76 -3.12 18.88 13.26
CA LEU A 76 -3.21 18.41 14.64
C LEU A 76 -4.07 19.37 15.47
N PRO A 77 -4.90 18.87 16.40
CA PRO A 77 -5.57 19.73 17.35
C PRO A 77 -4.55 20.41 18.28
N SER A 78 -4.95 21.51 18.91
CA SER A 78 -4.15 22.24 19.89
C SER A 78 -4.93 22.32 21.21
N PRO A 79 -4.59 21.51 22.22
CA PRO A 79 -3.45 20.57 22.28
C PRO A 79 -3.66 19.28 21.45
N PRO A 80 -2.60 18.55 21.06
CA PRO A 80 -2.70 17.35 20.23
C PRO A 80 -3.10 16.10 21.06
N VAL A 81 -4.25 16.20 21.74
CA VAL A 81 -4.78 15.22 22.69
C VAL A 81 -6.21 14.85 22.28
N PHE A 82 -6.53 13.57 22.34
CA PHE A 82 -7.81 13.00 21.97
C PHE A 82 -8.37 12.19 23.14
N THR A 83 -9.58 12.52 23.57
CA THR A 83 -10.30 11.80 24.64
C THR A 83 -11.32 10.80 24.08
N ASP A 84 -11.82 11.03 22.86
CA ASP A 84 -12.62 10.04 22.14
C ASP A 84 -11.68 9.10 21.36
N HIS A 85 -11.74 7.81 21.68
CA HIS A 85 -10.86 6.79 21.10
C HIS A 85 -11.22 6.47 19.64
N GLN A 86 -12.50 6.56 19.29
CA GLN A 86 -12.97 6.32 17.92
C GLN A 86 -12.58 7.51 17.04
N GLU A 87 -12.78 8.73 17.53
CA GLU A 87 -12.30 9.94 16.85
C GLU A 87 -10.78 9.91 16.64
N PHE A 88 -10.02 9.52 17.68
CA PHE A 88 -8.57 9.36 17.56
C PHE A 88 -8.18 8.36 16.48
N ARG A 89 -8.84 7.19 16.44
CA ARG A 89 -8.57 6.15 15.44
C ARG A 89 -8.82 6.69 14.02
N ASP A 90 -9.94 7.34 13.78
CA ASP A 90 -10.31 7.84 12.47
C ASP A 90 -9.37 8.99 12.05
N PHE A 91 -9.06 9.91 12.97
CA PHE A 91 -8.08 10.95 12.77
C PHE A 91 -6.71 10.37 12.38
N LEU A 92 -6.22 9.39 13.15
CA LEU A 92 -4.90 8.79 12.94
C LEU A 92 -4.83 8.12 11.57
N LEU A 93 -5.82 7.31 11.21
CA LEU A 93 -5.84 6.62 9.91
C LEU A 93 -5.82 7.62 8.75
N VAL A 94 -6.69 8.64 8.78
CA VAL A 94 -6.73 9.66 7.72
C VAL A 94 -5.41 10.43 7.67
N LYS A 95 -4.87 10.83 8.82
CA LYS A 95 -3.60 11.56 8.92
C LYS A 95 -2.43 10.78 8.32
N LEU A 96 -2.34 9.48 8.59
CA LEU A 96 -1.24 8.65 8.11
C LEU A 96 -1.38 8.28 6.64
N ILE A 97 -2.59 8.01 6.14
CA ILE A 97 -2.83 7.79 4.70
C ILE A 97 -2.48 9.04 3.90
N ASN A 98 -2.87 10.23 4.38
CA ASN A 98 -2.50 11.48 3.74
C ASN A 98 -0.99 11.75 3.83
N GLY A 99 -0.37 11.38 4.95
CA GLY A 99 1.08 11.39 5.12
C GLY A 99 1.77 10.53 4.06
N GLU A 100 1.40 9.27 3.93
CA GLU A 100 1.94 8.36 2.92
C GLU A 100 1.75 8.93 1.51
N LYS A 101 0.57 9.43 1.18
CA LYS A 101 0.34 10.10 -0.11
C LYS A 101 1.25 11.31 -0.31
N ALA A 102 1.49 12.13 0.71
CA ALA A 102 2.41 13.26 0.59
C ALA A 102 3.86 12.82 0.35
N THR A 103 4.28 11.68 0.91
CA THR A 103 5.62 11.13 0.64
C THR A 103 5.81 10.76 -0.82
N LEU A 104 4.75 10.45 -1.56
CA LEU A 104 4.85 10.21 -2.99
C LEU A 104 5.40 11.44 -3.71
N GLU A 105 5.09 12.65 -3.28
CA GLU A 105 5.59 13.87 -3.92
C GLU A 105 7.05 14.20 -3.59
N THR A 106 7.72 13.42 -2.73
CA THR A 106 9.16 13.62 -2.47
C THR A 106 9.99 13.24 -3.69
N PRO A 107 11.16 13.88 -3.91
CA PRO A 107 12.01 13.61 -5.08
C PRO A 107 12.36 12.13 -5.26
N THR A 108 12.62 11.42 -4.17
CA THR A 108 12.99 10.00 -4.17
C THR A 108 11.88 9.11 -4.73
N PHE A 109 10.63 9.34 -4.30
CA PHE A 109 9.49 8.55 -4.77
C PHE A 109 8.98 9.02 -6.13
N ALA A 110 8.93 10.33 -6.37
CA ALA A 110 8.51 10.91 -7.63
C ALA A 110 9.37 10.41 -8.80
N GLN A 111 10.71 10.41 -8.67
CA GLN A 111 11.60 9.92 -9.72
C GLN A 111 11.42 8.42 -9.98
N LYS A 112 11.27 7.60 -8.92
CA LYS A 112 11.01 6.16 -9.08
C LYS A 112 9.67 5.89 -9.76
N ARG A 113 8.62 6.65 -9.41
CA ARG A 113 7.32 6.58 -10.09
C ARG A 113 7.43 6.96 -11.55
N GLN A 114 8.09 8.07 -11.87
CA GLN A 114 8.24 8.52 -13.26
C GLN A 114 8.94 7.46 -14.12
N ARG A 115 10.04 6.88 -13.65
CA ARG A 115 10.75 5.80 -14.37
C ARG A 115 9.85 4.58 -14.60
N THR A 116 9.05 4.22 -13.60
CA THR A 116 8.11 3.09 -13.71
C THR A 116 7.00 3.40 -14.72
N LEU A 117 6.45 4.61 -14.67
CA LEU A 117 5.43 5.08 -15.60
C LEU A 117 5.94 5.07 -17.05
N ASP A 118 7.12 5.65 -17.29
CA ASP A 118 7.74 5.68 -18.62
C ASP A 118 7.94 4.27 -19.18
N MET A 119 8.39 3.34 -18.34
CA MET A 119 8.57 1.94 -18.71
C MET A 119 7.25 1.26 -19.06
N LEU A 120 6.21 1.45 -18.25
CA LEU A 120 4.88 0.88 -18.50
C LEU A 120 4.25 1.43 -19.79
N ILE A 121 4.37 2.74 -20.03
CA ILE A 121 3.89 3.37 -21.26
C ILE A 121 4.64 2.81 -22.48
N ARG A 122 5.96 2.66 -22.41
CA ARG A 122 6.75 2.06 -23.50
C ARG A 122 6.35 0.62 -23.77
N SER A 123 6.11 -0.18 -22.73
CA SER A 123 5.63 -1.56 -22.89
C SER A 123 4.27 -1.59 -23.56
N LEU A 124 3.32 -0.79 -23.09
CA LEU A 124 1.98 -0.72 -23.67
C LEU A 124 2.02 -0.31 -25.15
N TYR A 125 2.88 0.65 -25.50
CA TYR A 125 3.07 1.08 -26.88
C TYR A 125 3.62 -0.05 -27.76
N GLN A 126 4.60 -0.81 -27.28
CA GLN A 126 5.16 -1.96 -28.00
C GLN A 126 4.12 -3.08 -28.21
N ASP A 127 3.29 -3.34 -27.20
CA ASP A 127 2.27 -4.40 -27.26
C ASP A 127 1.12 -4.03 -28.22
N LEU A 128 0.73 -2.76 -28.29
CA LEU A 128 -0.38 -2.30 -29.13
C LEU A 128 0.02 -2.00 -30.58
N MET A 129 1.30 -1.73 -30.85
CA MET A 129 1.83 -1.44 -32.19
C MET A 129 2.76 -2.57 -32.71
N PRO A 130 2.27 -3.80 -32.92
CA PRO A 130 3.13 -4.93 -33.30
C PRO A 130 3.71 -4.86 -34.73
N ASP A 131 3.29 -3.90 -35.57
CA ASP A 131 3.58 -3.89 -37.01
C ASP A 131 4.21 -2.60 -37.57
N LEU A 132 5.12 -1.92 -36.84
CA LEU A 132 6.02 -0.93 -37.49
C LEU A 132 7.49 -1.34 -37.52
N HIS A 133 7.94 -2.25 -36.66
CA HIS A 133 9.35 -2.67 -36.64
C HIS A 133 9.49 -4.17 -36.37
N LYS A 134 9.15 -5.01 -37.36
CA LYS A 134 9.66 -6.38 -37.40
C LYS A 134 11.12 -6.37 -37.88
N ASN A 135 12.04 -6.01 -36.99
CA ASN A 135 13.38 -6.57 -37.02
C ASN A 135 13.50 -7.50 -35.81
N MET A 136 13.27 -8.78 -36.08
CA MET A 136 13.26 -9.89 -35.12
C MET A 136 14.66 -10.19 -34.57
N LEU A 137 15.23 -9.31 -33.76
CA LEU A 137 16.42 -9.65 -32.95
C LEU A 137 16.31 -8.98 -31.57
N ASN A 138 16.41 -9.80 -30.53
CA ASN A 138 16.44 -9.47 -29.09
C ASN A 138 15.09 -9.12 -28.43
N ARG A 139 14.18 -10.08 -28.46
CA ARG A 139 13.07 -10.14 -27.50
C ARG A 139 13.62 -10.60 -26.13
N ARG A 140 13.84 -9.69 -25.19
CA ARG A 140 13.83 -10.04 -23.76
C ARG A 140 12.51 -9.55 -23.18
N SER A 141 11.69 -10.50 -22.75
CA SER A 141 10.37 -10.24 -22.17
C SER A 141 10.55 -9.66 -20.77
N PHE A 142 9.57 -8.89 -20.29
CA PHE A 142 9.56 -8.32 -18.93
C PHE A 142 9.76 -9.38 -17.82
N SER A 143 9.47 -10.65 -18.12
CA SER A 143 9.80 -11.81 -17.29
C SER A 143 11.29 -11.96 -16.97
N ASP A 144 12.18 -11.49 -17.85
CA ASP A 144 13.61 -11.83 -17.82
C ASP A 144 14.43 -10.84 -16.97
N VAL A 145 13.81 -9.75 -16.51
CA VAL A 145 14.44 -8.68 -15.73
C VAL A 145 14.09 -8.78 -14.24
N LEU A 146 13.06 -9.57 -13.90
CA LEU A 146 12.74 -9.91 -12.51
C LEU A 146 13.63 -11.08 -12.08
N PRO A 147 14.20 -11.09 -10.86
CA PRO A 147 14.82 -12.30 -10.33
C PRO A 147 13.77 -13.42 -10.38
N GLU A 148 14.05 -14.45 -11.18
CA GLU A 148 13.16 -15.60 -11.41
C GLU A 148 12.60 -16.09 -10.07
N SER A 149 11.31 -15.85 -9.84
CA SER A 149 10.60 -16.55 -8.79
C SER A 149 10.64 -18.04 -9.15
N PRO A 150 10.97 -18.94 -8.21
CA PRO A 150 11.15 -20.36 -8.53
C PRO A 150 9.94 -20.87 -9.30
N LYS A 151 10.14 -21.67 -10.34
CA LYS A 151 9.09 -22.18 -11.24
C LYS A 151 7.87 -22.79 -10.50
N SER A 152 8.03 -23.17 -9.24
CA SER A 152 6.96 -23.57 -8.32
C SER A 152 6.01 -22.44 -7.91
N ALA A 153 6.51 -21.21 -7.69
CA ALA A 153 5.73 -20.03 -7.33
C ALA A 153 4.81 -19.58 -8.47
N ARG A 154 5.29 -19.64 -9.72
CA ARG A 154 4.49 -19.28 -10.90
C ARG A 154 3.32 -20.25 -11.11
N LYS A 155 3.57 -21.56 -10.98
CA LYS A 155 2.51 -22.59 -11.01
C LYS A 155 1.51 -22.44 -9.86
N LYS A 156 1.99 -22.03 -8.67
CA LYS A 156 1.13 -21.81 -7.50
C LYS A 156 0.22 -20.60 -7.69
N GLU A 157 0.72 -19.52 -8.27
CA GLU A 157 -0.08 -18.31 -8.54
C GLU A 157 -1.12 -18.55 -9.65
N GLU A 158 -0.74 -19.26 -10.72
CA GLU A 158 -1.69 -19.68 -11.77
C GLU A 158 -2.81 -20.56 -11.21
N ALA A 159 -2.47 -21.52 -10.34
CA ALA A 159 -3.47 -22.37 -9.67
C ALA A 159 -4.41 -21.55 -8.79
N ARG A 160 -3.88 -20.55 -8.07
CA ARG A 160 -4.65 -19.66 -7.21
C ARG A 160 -5.60 -18.76 -8.02
N GLN A 161 -5.13 -18.24 -9.15
CA GLN A 161 -5.93 -17.43 -10.04
C GLN A 161 -7.05 -18.23 -10.71
N ALA A 162 -6.76 -19.47 -11.14
CA ALA A 162 -7.77 -20.39 -11.66
C ALA A 162 -8.84 -20.73 -10.60
N GLU A 163 -8.42 -20.96 -9.34
CA GLU A 163 -9.33 -21.21 -8.24
C GLU A 163 -10.22 -20.00 -7.94
N PHE A 164 -9.65 -18.79 -7.93
CA PHE A 164 -10.41 -17.55 -7.73
C PHE A 164 -11.47 -17.34 -8.80
N VAL A 165 -11.15 -17.59 -10.08
CA VAL A 165 -12.11 -17.51 -11.19
C VAL A 165 -13.23 -18.54 -11.04
N ARG A 166 -12.90 -19.79 -10.70
CA ARG A 166 -13.91 -20.84 -10.48
C ARG A 166 -14.87 -20.47 -9.36
N ILE A 167 -14.36 -19.96 -8.23
CA ILE A 167 -15.18 -19.51 -7.11
C ILE A 167 -16.08 -18.35 -7.53
N GLY A 168 -15.53 -17.35 -8.21
CA GLY A 168 -16.29 -16.20 -8.71
C GLY A 168 -17.40 -16.59 -9.68
N GLN A 169 -17.14 -17.53 -10.59
CA GLN A 169 -18.15 -18.07 -11.52
C GLN A 169 -19.24 -18.85 -10.80
N ALA A 170 -18.88 -19.69 -9.83
CA ALA A 170 -19.84 -20.43 -9.02
C ALA A 170 -20.72 -19.50 -8.16
N LEU A 171 -20.13 -18.45 -7.58
CA LEU A 171 -20.88 -17.42 -6.86
C LEU A 171 -21.83 -16.67 -7.80
N LYS A 172 -21.35 -16.23 -8.97
CA LYS A 172 -22.17 -15.57 -9.99
C LYS A 172 -23.36 -16.45 -10.40
N LEU A 173 -23.14 -17.74 -10.63
CA LEU A 173 -24.21 -18.69 -10.96
C LEU A 173 -25.21 -18.82 -9.81
N LYS A 174 -24.75 -18.95 -8.56
CA LYS A 174 -25.63 -19.01 -7.38
C LYS A 174 -26.45 -17.73 -7.21
N THR A 175 -25.86 -16.57 -7.47
CA THR A 175 -26.57 -15.28 -7.41
C THR A 175 -27.61 -15.16 -8.52
N ILE A 176 -27.32 -15.66 -9.73
CA ILE A 176 -28.29 -15.74 -10.84
C ILE A 176 -29.46 -16.68 -10.49
N VAL A 177 -29.17 -17.88 -9.98
CA VAL A 177 -30.21 -18.86 -9.59
C VAL A 177 -31.09 -18.33 -8.45
N ARG A 178 -30.52 -17.52 -7.55
CA ARG A 178 -31.24 -16.87 -6.47
C ARG A 178 -32.11 -15.68 -6.93
N GLY A 179 -31.90 -15.19 -8.15
CA GLY A 179 -32.60 -14.01 -8.68
C GLY A 179 -32.03 -12.67 -8.24
N ASP A 180 -30.89 -12.67 -7.54
CA ASP A 180 -30.27 -11.47 -6.96
C ASP A 180 -29.28 -10.78 -7.92
N ALA A 181 -29.01 -11.36 -9.08
CA ALA A 181 -28.10 -10.80 -10.08
C ALA A 181 -28.89 -10.00 -11.14
N PRO A 182 -28.48 -8.78 -11.50
CA PRO A 182 -29.03 -8.10 -12.67
C PRO A 182 -28.62 -8.90 -13.92
N THR A 183 -29.55 -9.68 -14.46
CA THR A 183 -29.35 -10.34 -15.75
C THR A 183 -29.47 -9.29 -16.83
N SER A 184 -28.39 -9.07 -17.57
CA SER A 184 -28.37 -8.16 -18.71
C SER A 184 -29.42 -8.62 -19.71
N LEU A 185 -30.51 -7.88 -19.84
CA LEU A 185 -31.44 -7.97 -20.98
C LEU A 185 -30.72 -7.42 -22.22
N ALA A 186 -29.86 -8.24 -22.81
CA ALA A 186 -29.31 -8.02 -24.14
C ALA A 186 -29.84 -9.11 -25.07
N THR A 187 -31.17 -9.17 -25.21
CA THR A 187 -31.83 -9.88 -26.31
C THR A 187 -33.16 -9.19 -26.61
N THR A 188 -33.12 -8.20 -27.50
CA THR A 188 -34.29 -7.81 -28.28
C THR A 188 -33.85 -7.70 -29.72
N GLY A 189 -34.22 -8.70 -30.52
CA GLY A 189 -34.08 -8.69 -31.97
C GLY A 189 -34.85 -7.53 -32.58
N LEU A 190 -34.32 -7.00 -33.69
CA LEU A 190 -35.08 -6.15 -34.58
C LEU A 190 -36.24 -6.96 -35.18
N CYS A 191 -37.46 -6.56 -34.87
CA CYS A 191 -38.60 -6.75 -35.75
C CYS A 191 -39.47 -5.49 -35.66
N ARG A 192 -39.29 -4.57 -36.61
CA ARG A 192 -40.30 -3.55 -36.92
C ARG A 192 -41.04 -4.03 -38.15
N LYS A 193 -42.34 -4.30 -37.96
CA LYS A 193 -43.35 -4.35 -39.03
C LYS A 193 -43.72 -2.91 -39.37
N GLU A 194 -43.71 -2.60 -40.66
CA GLU A 194 -44.69 -1.73 -41.31
C GLU A 194 -45.37 -2.59 -42.39
#